data_AF-A0A6I3M6B2-F1
#
_entry.id   AF-A0A6I3M6B2-F1
#
_cell.length_a   1.000
_cell.length_b   1.000
_cell.length_c   1.000
_cell.angle_alpha   90.00
_cell.angle_beta   90.00
_cell.angle_gamma   90.00
#
_symmetry.space_group_name_H-M   'P 1'
#
loop_
_entity.id
_entity.type
_entity.pdbx_description
1 polymer ?
#
loop_
_entity_poly.entity_id
_entity_poly.type
_entity_poly.pdbx_seq_one_letter_code
_entity_poly.pdbx_strand_id
1 'polypeptide(L)'
;MRSITRTTAAAATALGAGTLLALAAPVAAQAHVSVTPSSTAAGSYAVLEFASGHGCDGSPTTSYTVEIPESILSVTPTLKPGWEVEKVMVELDEPVEGAHGDVVAERVGQVVYTAATPQPDGYRETFQVQVLLPEDAAGERLEFPVLQSCAEGENDWSESAADGAEPEMPAPAIEVAGATDDAHGHGDADAEEASDEHADAHEAEETAATQGSVDVVGRVLGIAGLAVGAAGLTVAILARRGKKA
;
A
#
# COMPACT_ATOMS: atom_id res chain seq x y z
N MET A 1 -16.27 63.28 -26.25
CA MET A 1 -17.07 62.08 -25.90
C MET A 1 -16.12 60.91 -25.73
N ARG A 2 -15.99 60.37 -24.51
CA ARG A 2 -14.96 59.39 -24.12
C ARG A 2 -15.38 57.96 -24.47
N SER A 3 -14.40 57.23 -24.98
CA SER A 3 -14.40 55.83 -25.42
C SER A 3 -14.97 54.86 -24.37
N ILE A 4 -15.89 54.00 -24.81
CA ILE A 4 -16.38 52.81 -24.11
C ILE A 4 -15.75 51.60 -24.79
N THR A 5 -14.70 51.02 -24.23
CA THR A 5 -14.32 49.61 -24.44
C THR A 5 -13.09 49.32 -23.58
N ARG A 6 -13.22 48.54 -22.50
CA ARG A 6 -12.15 47.76 -21.84
C ARG A 6 -12.64 47.23 -20.48
N THR A 7 -13.51 46.24 -20.44
CA THR A 7 -13.82 45.52 -19.17
C THR A 7 -14.41 44.12 -19.40
N THR A 8 -14.00 43.39 -20.43
CA THR A 8 -14.53 42.01 -20.61
C THR A 8 -13.50 40.97 -21.05
N ALA A 9 -12.22 41.16 -20.74
CA ALA A 9 -11.17 40.19 -21.05
C ALA A 9 -10.60 39.44 -19.82
N ALA A 10 -11.01 39.80 -18.59
CA ALA A 10 -10.39 39.26 -17.37
C ALA A 10 -11.10 38.05 -16.75
N ALA A 11 -12.31 37.68 -17.20
CA ALA A 11 -13.11 36.63 -16.56
C ALA A 11 -13.05 35.25 -17.25
N ALA A 12 -12.44 35.14 -18.42
CA ALA A 12 -12.36 33.86 -19.16
C ALA A 12 -11.09 33.04 -18.85
N THR A 13 -10.07 33.65 -18.24
CA THR A 13 -8.79 32.99 -17.93
C THR A 13 -8.78 32.30 -16.55
N ALA A 14 -9.70 32.65 -15.65
CA ALA A 14 -9.72 32.07 -14.29
C ALA A 14 -10.35 30.67 -14.22
N LEU A 15 -11.23 30.30 -15.17
CA LEU A 15 -11.89 28.98 -15.19
C LEU A 15 -11.10 27.89 -15.92
N GLY A 16 -10.12 28.26 -16.76
CA GLY A 16 -9.27 27.29 -17.47
C GLY A 16 -8.04 26.84 -16.67
N ALA A 17 -7.52 27.71 -15.78
CA ALA A 17 -6.36 27.38 -14.96
C ALA A 17 -6.69 26.41 -13.80
N GLY A 18 -7.92 26.46 -13.28
CA GLY A 18 -8.35 25.57 -12.19
C GLY A 18 -8.59 24.11 -12.64
N THR A 19 -9.06 23.90 -13.87
CA THR A 19 -9.29 22.54 -14.40
C THR A 19 -8.00 21.86 -14.82
N LEU A 20 -7.01 22.59 -15.35
CA LEU A 20 -5.70 22.02 -15.70
C LEU A 20 -4.87 21.59 -14.47
N LEU A 21 -4.99 22.29 -13.33
CA LEU A 21 -4.30 21.90 -12.09
C LEU A 21 -4.96 20.69 -11.38
N ALA A 22 -6.27 20.49 -11.55
CA ALA A 22 -6.97 19.36 -10.96
C ALA A 22 -6.80 18.04 -11.73
N LEU A 23 -6.32 18.10 -12.99
CA LEU A 23 -5.97 16.93 -13.81
C LEU A 23 -4.48 16.59 -13.75
N ALA A 24 -3.67 17.36 -13.01
CA ALA A 24 -2.22 17.20 -12.89
C ALA A 24 -1.78 16.69 -11.50
N ALA A 25 -2.69 16.13 -10.70
CA ALA A 25 -2.38 15.48 -9.44
C ALA A 25 -2.89 14.02 -9.46
N PRO A 26 -2.04 13.01 -9.19
CA PRO A 26 -0.62 12.84 -9.49
C PRO A 26 -0.42 11.65 -10.45
N VAL A 27 0.25 11.84 -11.58
CA VAL A 27 0.86 10.70 -12.32
C VAL A 27 2.09 10.16 -11.56
N ALA A 28 2.49 10.82 -10.45
CA ALA A 28 3.50 10.34 -9.52
C ALA A 28 3.05 9.16 -8.63
N ALA A 29 1.81 8.66 -8.76
CA ALA A 29 1.19 7.83 -7.73
C ALA A 29 1.59 6.33 -7.68
N GLN A 30 2.55 5.85 -8.48
CA GLN A 30 3.08 4.47 -8.35
C GLN A 30 4.56 4.35 -8.76
N ALA A 31 5.41 5.31 -8.37
CA ALA A 31 6.84 5.19 -8.58
C ALA A 31 7.55 4.37 -7.47
N HIS A 32 7.08 4.44 -6.24
CA HIS A 32 7.79 3.80 -5.14
C HIS A 32 7.47 2.31 -5.07
N VAL A 33 8.44 1.53 -4.59
CA VAL A 33 8.17 0.15 -4.17
C VAL A 33 7.19 0.20 -3.00
N SER A 34 6.10 -0.56 -3.10
CA SER A 34 5.10 -0.66 -2.04
C SER A 34 5.17 -2.03 -1.37
N VAL A 35 4.79 -2.11 -0.10
CA VAL A 35 4.56 -3.37 0.62
C VAL A 35 3.11 -3.44 1.09
N THR A 36 2.47 -4.58 0.87
CA THR A 36 1.11 -4.89 1.35
C THR A 36 1.16 -6.15 2.21
N PRO A 37 0.93 -6.06 3.52
CA PRO A 37 0.90 -7.22 4.40
C PRO A 37 -0.46 -7.93 4.38
N SER A 38 -0.47 -9.26 4.47
CA SER A 38 -1.70 -10.04 4.69
C SER A 38 -2.24 -9.95 6.12
N SER A 39 -1.37 -9.61 7.07
CA SER A 39 -1.66 -9.37 8.49
C SER A 39 -0.63 -8.39 9.04
N THR A 40 -1.02 -7.56 10.00
CA THR A 40 -0.10 -6.70 10.76
C THR A 40 -0.05 -7.05 12.25
N ALA A 41 -0.79 -8.06 12.71
CA ALA A 41 -0.83 -8.41 14.12
C ALA A 41 0.53 -8.94 14.63
N ALA A 42 1.01 -8.41 15.75
CA ALA A 42 2.19 -8.93 16.45
C ALA A 42 2.06 -10.44 16.72
N GLY A 43 3.15 -11.18 16.56
CA GLY A 43 3.19 -12.64 16.70
C GLY A 43 2.51 -13.43 15.57
N SER A 44 1.91 -12.78 14.57
CA SER A 44 1.27 -13.48 13.46
C SER A 44 2.22 -13.72 12.28
N TYR A 45 1.98 -14.80 11.55
CA TYR A 45 2.57 -15.00 10.23
C TYR A 45 1.92 -14.06 9.22
N ALA A 46 2.72 -13.22 8.57
CA ALA A 46 2.28 -12.28 7.54
C ALA A 46 2.97 -12.57 6.21
N VAL A 47 2.21 -12.62 5.12
CA VAL A 47 2.76 -12.56 3.76
C VAL A 47 2.87 -11.10 3.37
N LEU A 48 4.10 -10.65 3.11
CA LEU A 48 4.40 -9.30 2.64
C LEU A 48 4.49 -9.34 1.11
N GLU A 49 3.53 -8.75 0.41
CA GLU A 49 3.60 -8.55 -1.04
C GLU A 49 4.26 -7.21 -1.33
N PHE A 50 5.46 -7.27 -1.91
CA PHE A 50 6.12 -6.11 -2.48
C PHE A 50 5.72 -5.95 -3.94
N ALA A 51 5.63 -4.72 -4.40
CA ALA A 51 5.31 -4.42 -5.79
C ALA A 51 6.10 -3.22 -6.33
N SER A 52 6.57 -3.33 -7.57
CA SER A 52 7.18 -2.24 -8.34
C SER A 52 6.55 -2.16 -9.73
N GLY A 53 6.39 -0.95 -10.26
CA GLY A 53 5.73 -0.69 -11.55
C GLY A 53 6.68 -0.34 -12.70
N HIS A 54 7.95 -0.10 -12.42
CA HIS A 54 8.90 0.44 -13.39
C HIS A 54 10.33 -0.02 -13.11
N GLY A 55 11.20 0.16 -14.09
CA GLY A 55 12.63 -0.03 -14.01
C GLY A 55 13.38 1.20 -13.51
N CYS A 56 14.71 1.19 -13.52
CA CYS A 56 15.55 2.29 -13.06
C CYS A 56 15.77 3.24 -14.24
N ASP A 57 15.21 4.46 -14.19
CA ASP A 57 15.21 5.41 -15.31
C ASP A 57 14.76 4.78 -16.66
N GLY A 58 13.82 3.84 -16.61
CA GLY A 58 13.33 3.09 -17.78
C GLY A 58 14.16 1.86 -18.17
N SER A 59 15.25 1.59 -17.48
CA SER A 59 16.08 0.39 -17.66
C SER A 59 15.44 -0.83 -17.00
N PRO A 60 15.38 -2.00 -17.67
CA PRO A 60 14.69 -3.18 -17.15
C PRO A 60 15.34 -3.71 -15.86
N THR A 61 14.52 -4.12 -14.90
CA THR A 61 14.96 -4.63 -13.59
C THR A 61 15.56 -6.01 -13.71
N THR A 62 16.70 -6.23 -13.08
CA THR A 62 17.41 -7.52 -13.02
C THR A 62 17.27 -8.19 -11.67
N SER A 63 17.17 -7.44 -10.57
CA SER A 63 16.95 -8.00 -9.25
C SER A 63 16.26 -7.05 -8.28
N TYR A 64 15.62 -7.63 -7.27
CA TYR A 64 15.16 -6.95 -6.07
C TYR A 64 15.82 -7.61 -4.86
N THR A 65 16.51 -6.82 -4.03
CA THR A 65 17.07 -7.25 -2.75
C THR A 65 16.28 -6.61 -1.64
N VAL A 66 15.62 -7.40 -0.81
CA VAL A 66 14.86 -6.94 0.36
C VAL A 66 15.71 -7.16 1.60
N GLU A 67 15.95 -6.09 2.35
CA GLU A 67 16.56 -6.20 3.67
C GLU A 67 15.52 -6.58 4.72
N ILE A 68 15.89 -7.53 5.57
CA ILE A 68 15.02 -8.02 6.64
C ILE A 68 15.44 -7.39 7.97
N PRO A 69 14.52 -6.70 8.68
CA PRO A 69 14.75 -6.19 10.03
C PRO A 69 15.34 -7.24 10.97
N GLU A 70 16.25 -6.80 11.84
CA GLU A 70 16.91 -7.66 12.84
C GLU A 70 15.92 -8.36 13.78
N SER A 71 14.77 -7.73 14.04
CA SER A 71 13.71 -8.28 14.89
C SER A 71 12.98 -9.48 14.25
N ILE A 72 13.10 -9.69 12.94
CA ILE A 72 12.43 -10.80 12.24
C ILE A 72 13.38 -11.98 12.10
N LEU A 73 13.08 -13.06 12.82
CA LEU A 73 13.88 -14.28 12.84
C LEU A 73 13.38 -15.37 11.87
N SER A 74 12.09 -15.35 11.52
CA SER A 74 11.49 -16.34 10.60
C SER A 74 11.12 -15.69 9.28
N VAL A 75 11.76 -16.15 8.20
CA VAL A 75 11.58 -15.63 6.84
C VAL A 75 11.49 -16.77 5.85
N THR A 76 10.39 -16.81 5.09
CA THR A 76 10.14 -17.80 4.04
C THR A 76 9.74 -17.07 2.75
N PRO A 77 10.69 -16.87 1.82
CA PRO A 77 10.38 -16.23 0.55
C PRO A 77 9.58 -17.16 -0.37
N THR A 78 8.58 -16.62 -1.05
CA THR A 78 7.77 -17.36 -2.03
C THR A 78 8.58 -17.56 -3.30
N LEU A 79 8.66 -18.81 -3.77
CA LEU A 79 9.26 -19.11 -5.07
C LEU A 79 8.43 -18.52 -6.21
N LYS A 80 9.10 -17.93 -7.19
CA LYS A 80 8.46 -17.24 -8.30
C LYS A 80 8.99 -17.74 -9.65
N PRO A 81 8.12 -18.24 -10.57
CA PRO A 81 8.56 -18.69 -11.88
C PRO A 81 9.30 -17.59 -12.65
N GLY A 82 10.42 -17.94 -13.28
CA GLY A 82 11.27 -17.00 -14.01
C GLY A 82 12.20 -16.16 -13.13
N TRP A 83 12.26 -16.42 -11.82
CA TRP A 83 13.14 -15.76 -10.88
C TRP A 83 13.89 -16.79 -10.03
N GLU A 84 15.17 -16.55 -9.81
CA GLU A 84 15.95 -17.19 -8.77
C GLU A 84 15.71 -16.48 -7.44
N VAL A 85 15.61 -17.25 -6.35
CA VAL A 85 15.30 -16.72 -5.02
C VAL A 85 16.37 -17.21 -4.05
N GLU A 86 17.07 -16.28 -3.42
CA GLU A 86 18.15 -16.55 -2.47
C GLU A 86 17.84 -15.94 -1.10
N LYS A 87 18.22 -16.66 -0.04
CA LYS A 87 18.26 -16.15 1.32
C LYS A 87 19.71 -15.90 1.69
N VAL A 88 20.07 -14.65 1.94
CA VAL A 88 21.40 -14.28 2.44
C VAL A 88 21.36 -14.37 3.96
N MET A 89 22.10 -15.31 4.52
CA MET A 89 22.18 -15.51 5.97
C MET A 89 23.17 -14.54 6.61
N VAL A 90 22.86 -14.07 7.82
CA VAL A 90 23.75 -13.26 8.66
C VAL A 90 23.85 -13.91 10.04
N GLU A 91 25.05 -13.93 10.61
CA GLU A 91 25.28 -14.39 11.97
C GLU A 91 24.75 -13.35 12.96
N LEU A 92 24.13 -13.83 14.04
CA LEU A 92 23.77 -12.99 15.18
C LEU A 92 24.98 -12.85 16.11
N ASP A 93 25.14 -11.67 16.70
CA ASP A 93 26.19 -11.44 17.71
C ASP A 93 26.06 -12.44 18.88
N GLU A 94 24.82 -12.72 19.26
CA GLU A 94 24.45 -13.63 20.34
C GLU A 94 23.28 -14.53 19.90
N PRO A 95 23.32 -15.85 20.15
CA PRO A 95 22.18 -16.71 19.84
C PRO A 95 20.95 -16.33 20.65
N VAL A 96 19.79 -16.31 20.00
CA VAL A 96 18.49 -15.95 20.59
C VAL A 96 17.53 -17.13 20.56
N GLU A 97 16.48 -17.08 21.36
CA GLU A 97 15.39 -18.06 21.30
C GLU A 97 14.43 -17.67 20.16
N GLY A 98 14.18 -18.59 19.24
CA GLY A 98 13.20 -18.47 18.18
C GLY A 98 11.78 -18.75 18.67
N ALA A 99 10.79 -18.45 17.83
CA ALA A 99 9.37 -18.58 18.20
C ALA A 99 8.92 -20.02 18.51
N HIS A 100 9.70 -21.03 18.13
CA HIS A 100 9.40 -22.45 18.41
C HIS A 100 10.31 -23.04 19.49
N GLY A 101 11.01 -22.19 20.26
CA GLY A 101 11.94 -22.59 21.33
C GLY A 101 13.29 -23.12 20.82
N ASP A 102 13.56 -22.98 19.52
CA ASP A 102 14.86 -23.30 18.92
C ASP A 102 15.88 -22.18 19.18
N VAL A 103 17.16 -22.54 19.29
CA VAL A 103 18.24 -21.56 19.41
C VAL A 103 18.66 -21.12 18.02
N VAL A 104 18.48 -19.84 17.72
CA VAL A 104 18.80 -19.21 16.44
C VAL A 104 20.14 -18.50 16.58
N ALA A 105 21.15 -18.91 15.80
CA ALA A 105 22.47 -18.28 15.76
C ALA A 105 22.72 -17.50 14.45
N GLU A 106 21.91 -17.76 13.43
CA GLU A 106 21.92 -17.07 12.14
C GLU A 106 20.48 -16.79 11.72
N ARG A 107 20.25 -15.66 11.05
CA ARG A 107 18.95 -15.29 10.50
C ARG A 107 19.08 -14.92 9.03
N VAL A 108 17.95 -14.82 8.35
CA VAL A 108 17.92 -14.23 7.00
C VAL A 108 18.10 -12.72 7.13
N GLY A 109 19.22 -12.20 6.63
CA GLY A 109 19.48 -10.75 6.57
C GLY A 109 18.88 -10.11 5.33
N GLN A 110 18.88 -10.82 4.21
CA GLN A 110 18.31 -10.35 2.95
C GLN A 110 17.61 -11.49 2.19
N VAL A 111 16.60 -11.12 1.42
CA VAL A 111 16.00 -11.98 0.39
C VAL A 111 16.26 -11.36 -0.97
N VAL A 112 16.89 -12.11 -1.88
CA VAL A 112 17.22 -11.63 -3.24
C VAL A 112 16.37 -12.38 -4.25
N TYR A 113 15.65 -11.63 -5.07
CA TYR A 113 14.96 -12.12 -6.25
C TYR A 113 15.72 -11.68 -7.50
N THR A 114 16.26 -12.63 -8.28
CA THR A 114 17.01 -12.35 -9.52
C THR A 114 16.25 -12.86 -10.73
N ALA A 115 15.97 -11.99 -11.70
CA ALA A 115 15.19 -12.33 -12.87
C ALA A 115 16.01 -13.16 -13.86
N ALA A 116 15.47 -14.28 -14.33
CA ALA A 116 16.07 -15.06 -15.42
C ALA A 116 16.05 -14.29 -16.77
N THR A 117 15.10 -13.37 -16.91
CA THR A 117 15.05 -12.39 -18.00
C THR A 117 14.69 -11.05 -17.39
N PRO A 118 15.45 -9.97 -17.65
CA PRO A 118 15.19 -8.66 -17.05
C PRO A 118 13.73 -8.24 -17.25
N GLN A 119 13.10 -7.82 -16.17
CA GLN A 119 11.72 -7.36 -16.16
C GLN A 119 11.62 -6.02 -16.92
N PRO A 120 10.85 -5.95 -18.01
CA PRO A 120 10.76 -4.72 -18.79
C PRO A 120 10.13 -3.58 -17.99
N ASP A 121 10.57 -2.37 -18.28
CA ASP A 121 9.99 -1.14 -17.73
C ASP A 121 8.49 -1.00 -18.10
N GLY A 122 7.73 -0.36 -17.21
CA GLY A 122 6.30 -0.12 -17.38
C GLY A 122 5.40 -1.33 -17.14
N TYR A 123 5.95 -2.46 -16.67
CA TYR A 123 5.19 -3.63 -16.24
C TYR A 123 5.28 -3.76 -14.72
N ARG A 124 4.15 -4.09 -14.07
CA ARG A 124 4.13 -4.34 -12.63
C ARG A 124 4.71 -5.72 -12.33
N GLU A 125 5.61 -5.78 -11.36
CA GLU A 125 6.15 -7.01 -10.80
C GLU A 125 5.86 -7.09 -9.30
N THR A 126 5.66 -8.31 -8.80
CA THR A 126 5.42 -8.59 -7.38
C THR A 126 6.27 -9.74 -6.87
N PHE A 127 6.72 -9.64 -5.63
CA PHE A 127 7.40 -10.71 -4.91
C PHE A 127 6.87 -10.77 -3.48
N GLN A 128 6.86 -11.97 -2.90
CA GLN A 128 6.18 -12.22 -1.64
C GLN A 128 7.12 -12.90 -0.66
N VAL A 129 7.21 -12.36 0.54
CA VAL A 129 8.00 -12.93 1.63
C VAL A 129 7.08 -13.15 2.82
N GLN A 130 6.96 -14.41 3.27
CA GLN A 130 6.29 -14.70 4.53
C GLN A 130 7.27 -14.43 5.67
N VAL A 131 6.81 -13.70 6.69
CA VAL A 131 7.55 -13.44 7.92
C VAL A 131 6.71 -13.81 9.14
N LEU A 132 7.36 -14.12 10.26
CA LEU A 132 6.72 -14.06 11.57
C LEU A 132 6.99 -12.68 12.17
N LEU A 133 5.93 -11.90 12.41
CA LEU A 133 6.06 -10.59 13.05
C LEU A 133 6.43 -10.78 14.53
N PRO A 134 7.34 -9.95 15.10
CA PRO A 134 7.73 -10.06 16.50
C PRO A 134 6.52 -9.87 17.43
N GLU A 135 6.49 -10.59 18.55
CA GLU A 135 5.39 -10.52 19.52
C GLU A 135 5.37 -9.18 20.28
N ASP A 136 6.52 -8.57 20.46
CA ASP A 136 6.74 -7.33 21.21
C ASP A 136 6.75 -6.07 20.34
N ALA A 137 6.64 -6.20 19.01
CA ALA A 137 6.70 -5.07 18.08
C ALA A 137 5.38 -4.27 17.95
N ALA A 138 4.39 -4.47 18.82
CA ALA A 138 3.11 -3.77 18.70
C ALA A 138 3.28 -2.24 18.78
N GLY A 139 2.81 -1.53 17.75
CA GLY A 139 2.97 -0.09 17.59
C GLY A 139 4.30 0.35 16.97
N GLU A 140 5.16 -0.59 16.59
CA GLU A 140 6.39 -0.32 15.86
C GLU A 140 6.14 -0.25 14.35
N ARG A 141 6.97 0.55 13.69
CA ARG A 141 7.08 0.62 12.23
C ARG A 141 8.25 -0.25 11.81
N LEU A 142 7.97 -1.31 11.05
CA LEU A 142 9.00 -2.15 10.44
C LEU A 142 9.25 -1.70 9.01
N GLU A 143 10.46 -1.25 8.73
CA GLU A 143 10.91 -0.84 7.40
C GLU A 143 11.65 -1.99 6.72
N PHE A 144 11.42 -2.17 5.43
CA PHE A 144 12.00 -3.21 4.59
C PHE A 144 12.68 -2.53 3.41
N PRO A 145 13.91 -2.01 3.58
CA PRO A 145 14.67 -1.42 2.48
C PRO A 145 14.73 -2.35 1.27
N VAL A 146 14.57 -1.80 0.08
CA VAL A 146 14.64 -2.55 -1.17
C VAL A 146 15.65 -1.92 -2.12
N LEU A 147 16.69 -2.67 -2.48
CA LEU A 147 17.55 -2.31 -3.60
C LEU A 147 16.97 -2.92 -4.88
N GLN A 148 16.57 -2.07 -5.81
CA GLN A 148 16.17 -2.46 -7.15
C GLN A 148 17.34 -2.26 -8.10
N SER A 149 17.94 -3.34 -8.59
CA SER A 149 19.01 -3.27 -9.57
C SER A 149 18.46 -3.47 -10.98
N CYS A 150 18.95 -2.68 -11.92
CA CYS A 150 18.52 -2.74 -13.32
C CYS A 150 19.71 -3.04 -14.24
N ALA A 151 19.42 -3.26 -15.53
CA ALA A 151 20.48 -3.43 -16.52
C ALA A 151 21.41 -2.21 -16.60
N GLU A 152 20.86 -1.03 -16.34
CA GLU A 152 21.56 0.24 -16.21
C GLU A 152 21.03 0.96 -14.96
N GLY A 153 21.92 1.21 -13.99
CA GLY A 153 21.57 1.90 -12.75
C GLY A 153 20.84 1.03 -11.72
N GLU A 154 20.43 1.70 -10.64
CA GLU A 154 19.71 1.12 -9.51
C GLU A 154 18.86 2.19 -8.82
N ASN A 155 17.78 1.77 -8.16
CA ASN A 155 17.03 2.58 -7.22
C ASN A 155 17.18 1.98 -5.82
N ASP A 156 17.61 2.79 -4.86
CA ASP A 156 17.79 2.40 -3.47
C ASP A 156 16.61 2.90 -2.63
N TRP A 157 15.60 2.05 -2.47
CA TRP A 157 14.39 2.34 -1.69
C TRP A 157 14.66 2.08 -0.20
N SER A 158 15.48 2.92 0.42
CA SER A 158 15.94 2.74 1.81
C SER A 158 15.73 3.97 2.70
N GLU A 159 15.20 5.07 2.17
CA GLU A 159 15.04 6.29 2.96
C GLU A 159 13.91 6.15 3.98
N SER A 160 14.24 6.30 5.27
CA SER A 160 13.25 6.38 6.34
C SER A 160 12.49 7.71 6.29
N ALA A 161 11.23 7.70 6.69
CA ALA A 161 10.44 8.93 6.82
C ALA A 161 10.89 9.75 8.04
N ALA A 162 11.89 10.63 7.88
CA ALA A 162 12.38 11.51 8.94
C ALA A 162 11.72 12.92 8.92
N ASP A 163 11.41 13.45 10.10
CA ASP A 163 11.18 14.87 10.40
C ASP A 163 10.22 15.66 9.48
N GLY A 164 9.16 15.02 8.99
CA GLY A 164 8.06 15.69 8.27
C GLY A 164 8.39 16.09 6.83
N ALA A 165 9.53 15.66 6.29
CA ALA A 165 9.81 15.68 4.85
C ALA A 165 9.41 14.34 4.22
N GLU A 166 8.84 14.38 3.02
CA GLU A 166 8.55 13.17 2.26
C GLU A 166 9.84 12.70 1.57
N PRO A 167 10.35 11.49 1.89
CA PRO A 167 11.55 10.94 1.24
C PRO A 167 11.31 10.73 -0.26
N GLU A 168 12.37 10.82 -1.06
CA GLU A 168 12.32 10.62 -2.51
C GLU A 168 12.33 9.12 -2.85
N MET A 169 13.05 8.31 -2.08
CA MET A 169 13.13 6.86 -2.24
C MET A 169 12.77 6.14 -0.94
N PRO A 170 11.50 6.23 -0.48
CA PRO A 170 11.10 5.65 0.79
C PRO A 170 11.30 4.14 0.86
N ALA A 171 11.80 3.67 2.00
CA ALA A 171 11.72 2.26 2.34
C ALA A 171 10.25 1.82 2.47
N PRO A 172 9.84 0.71 1.82
CA PRO A 172 8.57 0.06 2.11
C PRO A 172 8.46 -0.25 3.61
N ALA A 173 7.32 0.02 4.23
CA ALA A 173 7.16 -0.21 5.66
C ALA A 173 5.74 -0.64 6.03
N ILE A 174 5.62 -1.33 7.16
CA ILE A 174 4.34 -1.69 7.77
C ILE A 174 4.30 -1.19 9.22
N GLU A 175 3.12 -0.86 9.70
CA GLU A 175 2.86 -0.61 11.12
C GLU A 175 2.35 -1.91 11.74
N VAL A 176 2.98 -2.36 12.83
CA VAL A 176 2.58 -3.59 13.53
C VAL A 176 1.44 -3.28 14.49
N ALA A 177 0.32 -3.96 14.31
CA ALA A 177 -0.83 -3.88 15.19
C ALA A 177 -0.62 -4.76 16.44
N GLY A 178 -1.40 -4.51 17.49
CA GLY A 178 -1.45 -5.39 18.65
C GLY A 178 -1.83 -6.83 18.27
N ALA A 179 -1.40 -7.79 19.09
CA ALA A 179 -1.75 -9.19 18.90
C ALA A 179 -3.28 -9.39 18.89
N THR A 180 -3.73 -10.35 18.08
CA THR A 180 -5.12 -10.80 18.04
C THR A 180 -5.25 -12.14 18.77
N ASP A 181 -6.35 -12.35 19.51
CA ASP A 181 -6.58 -13.57 20.31
C ASP A 181 -6.52 -14.89 19.49
N ASP A 182 -6.59 -14.81 18.16
CA ASP A 182 -6.49 -15.96 17.24
C ASP A 182 -5.06 -16.47 16.98
N ALA A 183 -4.02 -15.82 17.55
CA ALA A 183 -2.62 -16.13 17.27
C ALA A 183 -2.14 -17.52 17.80
N HIS A 184 -2.94 -18.18 18.65
CA HIS A 184 -2.63 -19.51 19.20
C HIS A 184 -3.81 -20.49 19.11
N GLY A 185 -4.39 -20.62 17.92
CA GLY A 185 -5.47 -21.58 17.65
C GLY A 185 -5.02 -22.99 17.23
N HIS A 186 -4.17 -23.68 18.00
CA HIS A 186 -4.13 -25.15 17.93
C HIS A 186 -5.26 -25.69 18.80
N GLY A 187 -6.49 -25.59 18.29
CA GLY A 187 -7.63 -26.27 18.89
C GLY A 187 -7.44 -27.77 18.78
N ASP A 188 -7.09 -28.42 19.90
CA ASP A 188 -7.43 -29.81 20.15
C ASP A 188 -8.94 -29.95 19.93
N ALA A 189 -9.31 -30.45 18.74
CA ALA A 189 -10.64 -30.96 18.50
C ALA A 189 -10.74 -32.31 19.21
N ASP A 190 -11.10 -32.27 20.49
CA ASP A 190 -11.69 -33.40 21.19
C ASP A 190 -12.93 -33.82 20.37
N ALA A 191 -12.81 -34.97 19.73
CA ALA A 191 -13.86 -35.59 18.94
C ALA A 191 -14.93 -36.13 19.91
N GLU A 192 -15.92 -35.30 20.24
CA GLU A 192 -17.16 -35.77 20.83
C GLU A 192 -18.21 -35.94 19.73
N GLU A 193 -18.40 -37.20 19.36
CA GLU A 193 -19.50 -37.72 18.55
C GLU A 193 -20.86 -37.39 19.17
N ALA A 194 -21.75 -36.76 18.40
CA ALA A 194 -23.19 -36.82 18.65
C ALA A 194 -24.01 -36.67 17.35
N SER A 195 -24.35 -37.83 16.79
CA SER A 195 -25.57 -38.20 16.03
C SER A 195 -26.57 -37.12 15.55
N ASP A 196 -26.80 -37.15 14.23
CA ASP A 196 -28.10 -37.23 13.49
C ASP A 196 -29.36 -36.51 14.05
N GLU A 197 -29.94 -35.57 13.28
CA GLU A 197 -31.17 -35.78 12.45
C GLU A 197 -31.77 -34.46 11.87
N HIS A 198 -32.46 -34.62 10.74
CA HIS A 198 -33.12 -33.65 9.83
C HIS A 198 -34.05 -32.56 10.42
N ALA A 199 -34.12 -31.38 9.76
CA ALA A 199 -35.28 -30.94 8.94
C ALA A 199 -35.17 -29.49 8.42
N ASP A 200 -35.59 -29.30 7.16
CA ASP A 200 -35.85 -28.04 6.45
C ASP A 200 -36.74 -27.04 7.22
N ALA A 201 -36.39 -25.75 7.18
CA ALA A 201 -37.33 -24.66 6.89
C ALA A 201 -36.61 -23.35 6.55
N HIS A 202 -37.07 -22.78 5.44
CA HIS A 202 -36.69 -21.52 4.82
C HIS A 202 -37.20 -20.32 5.63
N GLU A 203 -36.36 -19.31 5.88
CA GLU A 203 -36.79 -17.91 6.04
C GLU A 203 -35.62 -16.97 5.72
N ALA A 204 -35.83 -16.14 4.71
CA ALA A 204 -34.90 -15.10 4.30
C ALA A 204 -35.21 -13.85 5.13
N GLU A 205 -34.31 -13.46 6.02
CA GLU A 205 -34.29 -12.12 6.58
C GLU A 205 -33.05 -11.36 6.10
N GLU A 206 -33.36 -10.31 5.35
CA GLU A 206 -32.50 -9.24 4.89
C GLU A 206 -31.90 -8.52 6.11
N THR A 207 -30.71 -8.93 6.55
CA THR A 207 -29.94 -8.19 7.54
C THR A 207 -29.12 -7.14 6.82
N ALA A 208 -29.70 -5.95 6.79
CA ALA A 208 -29.06 -4.71 6.36
C ALA A 208 -27.67 -4.58 7.00
N ALA A 209 -26.66 -4.49 6.14
CA ALA A 209 -25.30 -4.16 6.53
C ALA A 209 -25.30 -2.84 7.31
N THR A 210 -24.93 -2.91 8.59
CA THR A 210 -24.56 -1.73 9.38
C THR A 210 -23.19 -1.25 8.90
N GLN A 211 -23.16 -0.56 7.76
CA GLN A 211 -22.09 0.37 7.45
C GLN A 211 -22.41 1.69 8.13
N GLY A 212 -21.83 1.91 9.29
CA GLY A 212 -21.81 3.21 9.96
C GLY A 212 -20.64 3.22 10.90
N SER A 213 -19.52 3.86 10.56
CA SER A 213 -19.40 5.28 10.91
C SER A 213 -18.16 5.92 10.26
N VAL A 214 -18.09 5.87 8.93
CA VAL A 214 -17.29 6.82 8.16
C VAL A 214 -18.13 7.35 7.01
N ASP A 215 -18.02 8.66 6.78
CA ASP A 215 -18.56 9.37 5.60
C ASP A 215 -19.98 9.99 5.69
N VAL A 216 -20.38 10.47 6.87
CA VAL A 216 -21.46 11.48 6.96
C VAL A 216 -20.93 12.87 6.58
N VAL A 217 -19.73 13.21 7.06
CA VAL A 217 -19.10 14.52 6.81
C VAL A 217 -18.73 14.69 5.33
N GLY A 218 -18.14 13.67 4.70
CA GLY A 218 -17.77 13.76 3.28
C GLY A 218 -18.98 13.81 2.35
N ARG A 219 -20.06 13.08 2.65
CA ARG A 219 -21.34 13.23 1.92
C ARG A 219 -21.96 14.61 2.08
N VAL A 220 -21.98 15.18 3.28
CA VAL A 220 -22.54 16.53 3.51
C VAL A 220 -21.72 17.58 2.75
N LEU A 221 -20.39 17.49 2.81
CA LEU A 221 -19.50 18.39 2.07
C LEU A 221 -19.63 18.19 0.54
N GLY A 222 -19.76 16.95 0.07
CA GLY A 222 -19.97 16.64 -1.35
C GLY A 222 -21.28 17.19 -1.90
N ILE A 223 -22.38 17.04 -1.15
CA ILE A 223 -23.69 17.58 -1.53
C ILE A 223 -23.67 19.11 -1.51
N ALA A 224 -23.05 19.72 -0.49
CA ALA A 224 -22.90 21.17 -0.41
C ALA A 224 -22.06 21.72 -1.58
N GLY A 225 -20.97 21.04 -1.93
CA GLY A 225 -20.13 21.39 -3.08
C GLY A 225 -20.88 21.32 -4.41
N LEU A 226 -21.68 20.27 -4.64
CA LEU A 226 -22.52 20.14 -5.83
C LEU A 226 -23.57 21.25 -5.93
N ALA A 227 -24.19 21.63 -4.81
CA ALA A 227 -25.18 22.71 -4.79
C ALA A 227 -24.55 24.07 -5.14
N VAL A 228 -23.38 24.37 -4.59
CA VAL A 228 -22.63 25.59 -4.92
C VAL A 228 -22.19 25.58 -6.39
N GLY A 229 -21.71 24.43 -6.89
CA GLY A 229 -21.33 24.26 -8.29
C GLY A 229 -22.49 24.50 -9.26
N ALA A 230 -23.67 23.94 -8.97
CA ALA A 230 -24.87 24.13 -9.77
C ALA A 230 -25.36 25.60 -9.75
N ALA A 231 -25.32 26.25 -8.58
CA ALA A 231 -25.64 27.68 -8.46
C ALA A 231 -24.67 28.54 -9.28
N GLY A 232 -23.37 28.25 -9.23
CA GLY A 232 -22.37 28.93 -10.06
C GLY A 232 -22.64 28.77 -11.57
N LEU A 233 -23.00 27.57 -12.02
CA LEU A 233 -23.33 27.28 -13.42
C LEU A 233 -24.56 28.07 -13.89
N THR A 234 -25.61 28.13 -13.08
CA THR A 234 -26.84 28.88 -13.43
C THR A 234 -26.59 30.38 -13.54
N VAL A 235 -25.82 30.97 -12.61
CA VAL A 235 -25.43 32.38 -12.66
C VAL A 235 -24.58 32.67 -13.90
N ALA A 236 -23.64 31.79 -14.26
CA ALA A 236 -22.82 31.94 -15.46
C ALA A 236 -23.66 31.90 -16.75
N ILE A 237 -24.66 31.00 -16.83
CA ILE A 237 -25.57 30.89 -17.97
C ILE A 237 -26.43 32.16 -18.11
N LEU A 238 -26.98 32.67 -17.00
CA LEU A 238 -27.80 33.88 -17.00
C LEU A 238 -26.98 35.13 -17.38
N ALA A 239 -25.77 35.27 -16.85
CA ALA A 239 -24.85 36.36 -17.20
C ALA A 239 -24.45 36.32 -18.70
N ARG A 240 -24.33 35.12 -19.28
CA ARG A 240 -24.03 34.96 -20.72
C ARG A 240 -25.22 35.30 -21.62
N ARG A 241 -26.46 35.13 -21.15
CA ARG A 241 -27.69 35.47 -21.89
C ARG A 241 -28.00 36.96 -21.88
N GLY A 242 -27.69 37.66 -20.78
CA GLY A 242 -27.87 39.11 -20.67
C GLY A 242 -26.93 39.95 -21.56
N LYS A 243 -25.87 39.34 -22.11
CA LYS A 243 -24.90 40.02 -22.98
C LYS A 243 -25.18 39.88 -24.48
N LYS A 244 -26.26 39.18 -24.85
CA LYS A 244 -26.72 38.98 -26.24
C LYS A 244 -28.03 39.72 -26.56
N ALA A 245 -28.51 40.58 -25.66
CA ALA A 245 -29.62 41.50 -25.87
C ALA A 245 -29.09 42.93 -26.06
#